data_AF-A0A0W0V2I4-F1
#
_entry.id   AF-A0A0W0V2I4-F1
#
_cell.length_a   1.000
_cell.length_b   1.000
_cell.length_c   1.000
_cell.angle_alpha   90.00
_cell.angle_beta   90.00
_cell.angle_gamma   90.00
#
_symmetry.space_group_name_H-M   'P 1'
#
loop_
_entity.id
_entity.type
_entity.pdbx_description
1 polymer ?
#
loop_
_entity_poly.entity_id
_entity_poly.type
_entity_poly.pdbx_seq_one_letter_code
_entity_poly.pdbx_strand_id
1 'polypeptide(L)' 'MEQKTAKDFAECMQDLVDLHYPNAEKIHLILDNLNTHRPASLYKTSPPQEARRILRKIKFPYTPKHASG' A
#
# COMPACT_ATOMS: atom_id res chain seq x y z
N MET A 1 -17.08 11.24 -1.55
CA MET A 1 -16.79 10.55 -0.26
C MET A 1 -15.52 9.71 -0.40
N GLU A 2 -14.36 10.32 -0.69
CA GLU A 2 -13.13 9.57 -1.02
C GLU A 2 -12.09 9.58 0.11
N GLN A 3 -12.23 10.46 1.10
CA GLN A 3 -11.24 10.62 2.17
C GLN A 3 -11.25 9.47 3.19
N LYS A 4 -12.40 8.85 3.45
CA LYS A 4 -12.50 7.71 4.39
C LYS A 4 -11.73 6.50 3.89
N THR A 5 -11.83 6.18 2.59
CA THR A 5 -11.17 5.01 1.99
C THR A 5 -9.65 5.15 1.97
N ALA A 6 -9.12 6.37 1.75
CA ALA A 6 -7.68 6.60 1.75
C ALA A 6 -7.07 6.43 3.16
N LYS A 7 -7.75 6.93 4.20
CA LYS A 7 -7.31 6.82 5.59
C LYS A 7 -7.32 5.38 6.07
N ASP A 8 -8.45 4.70 5.83
CA ASP A 8 -8.65 3.29 6.18
C ASP A 8 -7.58 2.40 5.53
N PHE A 9 -7.31 2.62 4.23
CA PHE A 9 -6.23 1.91 3.54
C PHE A 9 -4.87 2.14 4.19
N ALA A 10 -4.52 3.38 4.54
CA ALA A 10 -3.23 3.68 5.13
C ALA A 10 -3.05 3.07 6.52
N GLU A 11 -4.10 3.10 7.34
CA GLU A 11 -4.13 2.44 8.64
C GLU A 11 -3.94 0.93 8.48
N CYS A 12 -4.67 0.29 7.56
CA CYS A 12 -4.48 -1.14 7.26
C CYS A 12 -3.05 -1.48 6.80
N MET A 13 -2.42 -0.64 5.97
CA MET A 13 -1.04 -0.90 5.51
C MET A 13 -0.02 -0.75 6.63
N GLN A 14 -0.24 0.19 7.55
CA GLN A 14 0.62 0.36 8.73
C GLN A 14 0.49 -0.85 9.65
N ASP A 15 -0.74 -1.26 9.95
CA ASP A 15 -1.03 -2.44 10.77
C ASP A 15 -0.44 -3.72 10.19
N LEU A 16 -0.52 -3.86 8.85
CA LEU A 16 0.12 -4.96 8.12
C LEU A 16 1.64 -5.02 8.36
N VAL A 17 2.30 -3.86 8.31
CA VAL A 17 3.76 -3.76 8.43
C VAL A 17 4.22 -3.87 9.88
N ASP A 18 3.44 -3.36 10.83
CA ASP A 18 3.84 -3.24 12.24
C ASP A 18 3.30 -4.34 13.14
N LEU A 19 2.04 -4.75 12.96
CA LEU A 19 1.41 -5.78 13.80
C LEU A 19 1.53 -7.16 13.16
N HIS A 20 1.17 -7.29 11.88
CA HIS A 20 1.10 -8.59 11.24
C HIS A 20 2.47 -9.11 10.79
N TYR A 21 3.30 -8.22 10.22
CA TYR A 21 4.60 -8.59 9.64
C TYR A 21 5.74 -7.66 10.07
N PRO A 22 5.97 -7.41 11.38
CA PRO A 22 7.01 -6.51 11.87
C PRO A 22 8.41 -6.90 11.38
N ASN A 23 8.67 -8.20 11.31
CA ASN A 23 9.98 -8.76 10.94
C ASN A 23 10.11 -9.07 9.44
N ALA A 24 9.06 -8.84 8.63
CA ALA A 24 9.17 -9.07 7.20
C ALA A 24 10.05 -8.01 6.54
N GLU A 25 11.07 -8.45 5.81
CA GLU A 25 11.91 -7.58 5.01
C GLU A 25 11.16 -7.02 3.79
N LYS A 26 10.30 -7.86 3.18
CA LYS A 26 9.45 -7.49 2.04
C LYS A 26 8.09 -8.21 2.13
N ILE A 27 7.03 -7.47 1.86
CA ILE A 27 5.64 -7.95 1.81
C ILE A 27 5.14 -7.77 0.39
N HIS A 28 4.77 -8.86 -0.29
CA HIS A 28 4.15 -8.80 -1.62
C HIS A 28 2.66 -8.57 -1.45
N LEU A 29 2.22 -7.33 -1.67
CA LEU A 29 0.81 -6.98 -1.52
C LEU A 29 0.14 -6.96 -2.88
N ILE A 30 -0.74 -7.93 -3.11
CA ILE A 30 -1.61 -7.99 -4.29
C ILE A 30 -2.87 -7.21 -3.93
N LEU A 31 -3.04 -6.03 -4.52
CA LEU A 31 -4.28 -5.27 -4.42
C LEU A 31 -5.21 -5.69 -5.56
N ASP A 32 -6.50 -5.81 -5.28
CA ASP A 32 -7.49 -5.90 -6.34
C ASP A 32 -7.54 -4.58 -7.14
N ASN A 33 -7.87 -4.66 -8.43
CA ASN A 33 -7.69 -3.60 -9.43
C ASN A 33 -8.65 -2.38 -9.26
N LEU A 34 -9.20 -2.16 -8.07
CA LEU A 34 -9.97 -0.97 -7.75
C LEU A 34 -9.01 0.22 -7.58
N ASN A 35 -9.15 1.21 -8.47
CA ASN A 35 -8.36 2.43 -8.63
C ASN A 35 -8.14 3.30 -7.36
N THR A 36 -8.67 2.89 -6.21
CA THR A 36 -8.67 3.56 -4.91
C THR A 36 -7.48 3.23 -4.01
N HIS A 37 -6.79 2.11 -4.24
CA HIS A 37 -5.64 1.69 -3.42
C HIS A 37 -4.31 2.13 -4.05
N ARG A 38 -4.10 3.44 -4.14
CA ARG A 38 -2.84 3.99 -4.66
C ARG A 38 -1.82 4.17 -3.52
N PRO A 39 -0.52 3.92 -3.76
CA PRO A 39 0.57 4.30 -2.86
C PRO A 39 0.50 5.76 -2.40
N ALA A 40 -0.04 6.64 -3.26
CA ALA A 40 -0.25 8.05 -2.97
C ALA A 40 -1.20 8.31 -1.79
N SER A 41 -2.12 7.39 -1.48
CA SER A 41 -3.03 7.52 -0.33
C SER A 41 -2.26 7.50 0.99
N LEU A 42 -1.19 6.70 1.11
CA LEU A 42 -0.33 6.67 2.30
C LEU A 42 0.33 8.02 2.58
N TYR A 43 0.76 8.73 1.53
CA TYR A 43 1.35 10.07 1.67
C TYR A 43 0.32 11.15 2.04
N LYS A 44 -0.97 10.93 1.76
CA LYS A 44 -2.03 11.88 2.12
C LYS A 44 -2.45 11.78 3.58
N THR A 45 -2.27 10.62 4.20
CA THR A 45 -2.87 10.28 5.49
C THR A 45 -1.83 10.07 6.59
N SER A 46 -0.60 9.71 6.22
CA SER A 46 0.48 9.43 7.16
C SER A 46 1.67 10.36 6.91
N PRO A 47 2.51 10.62 7.93
CA PRO A 47 3.74 11.39 7.73
C PRO A 47 4.59 10.81 6.59
N PRO A 48 5.28 11.63 5.79
CA PRO A 48 6.03 11.17 4.62
C PRO A 48 7.07 10.09 4.94
N GLN A 49 7.67 10.17 6.14
CA GLN A 49 8.65 9.20 6.63
C GLN A 49 8.02 7.82 6.84
N GLU A 50 6.82 7.78 7.42
CA GLU A 50 6.11 6.54 7.72
C GLU A 50 5.53 5.93 6.45
N ALA A 51 4.92 6.74 5.59
CA ALA A 51 4.46 6.31 4.27
C ALA A 51 5.60 5.68 3.46
N ARG A 52 6.80 6.27 3.51
CA ARG A 52 7.98 5.74 2.83
C ARG A 52 8.51 4.44 3.45
N ARG A 53 8.46 4.31 4.78
CA ARG A 53 8.84 3.07 5.49
C ARG A 53 7.94 1.91 5.07
N ILE A 54 6.62 2.13 5.07
CA ILE A 54 5.61 1.16 4.66
C ILE A 54 5.81 0.78 3.19
N LEU A 55 5.93 1.76 2.29
CA LEU A 55 6.15 1.52 0.85
C LEU A 55 7.48 0.84 0.53
N ARG A 56 8.49 0.95 1.40
CA ARG A 56 9.77 0.26 1.21
C ARG A 56 9.66 -1.23 1.52
N LYS A 57 8.82 -1.60 2.49
CA LYS A 57 8.53 -3.00 2.83
C LYS A 57 7.49 -3.61 1.88
N ILE A 58 6.49 -2.84 1.46
CA ILE A 58 5.43 -3.33 0.57
C ILE A 58 5.90 -3.27 -0.89
N LYS A 59 5.98 -4.44 -1.53
CA LYS A 59 6.19 -4.56 -2.97
C LYS A 59 4.86 -4.81 -3.65
N PHE A 60 4.44 -3.86 -4.48
CA PHE A 60 3.31 -4.06 -5.37
C PHE A 60 3.79 -4.88 -6.58
N PRO A 61 3.24 -6.08 -6.81
CA PRO A 61 3.51 -6.84 -8.00
C PRO A 61 3.01 -6.03 -9.19
N TYR A 62 3.95 -5.62 -10.04
CA TYR A 62 3.62 -4.98 -11.29
C TYR A 62 2.93 -6.01 -12.18
N THR A 63 1.64 -5.84 -12.45
CA THR A 63 0.97 -6.58 -13.50
C THR A 63 1.36 -5.94 -14.84
N PRO A 64 2.17 -6.60 -15.69
CA PRO A 64 2.43 -6.08 -17.01
C PRO A 64 1.10 -6.02 -17.79
N LYS A 65 0.70 -4.82 -18.22
CA LYS A 65 -0.54 -4.58 -18.97
C LYS A 65 -0.47 -5.01 -20.45
N HIS A 66 0.53 -5.78 -20.86
CA HIS A 66 0.71 -6.14 -22.27
C HIS A 66 0.80 -7.66 -22.44
N ALA A 67 -0.35 -8.30 -22.29
CA ALA A 67 -0.66 -9.56 -22.96
C ALA A 67 -1.83 -9.29 -23.92
N SER A 68 -1.52 -8.63 -25.02
CA SER A 68 -2.38 -8.63 -26.21
C SER A 68 -1.42 -8.67 -27.39
N GLY A 69 -1.10 -9.91 -27.80
CA GLY A 69 -0.78 -10.19 -29.20
C GLY A 69 -2.06 -10.24 -30.01
#